data_AF-A0A7C3G868-F1
#
_entry.id   AF-A0A7C3G868-F1
#
_cell.length_a   1.000
_cell.length_b   1.000
_cell.length_c   1.000
_cell.angle_alpha   90.00
_cell.angle_beta   90.00
_cell.angle_gamma   90.00
#
_symmetry.space_group_name_H-M   'P 1'
#
loop_
_entity.id
_entity.type
_entity.pdbx_description
1 polymer ?
#
loop_
_entity_poly.entity_id
_entity_poly.type
_entity_poly.pdbx_seq_one_letter_code
_entity_poly.pdbx_strand_id
1 'polypeptide(L)'
;MKMKSPVATAVAMAVGLIVLFGYFFPLPVFTGLRTLLLQWALILAGTALFVGMVNLSQYHWANIRNRRKPLGSVVVMISLWLTFALALYASPASTPIQWLFNAIIVPTSVALLGLLAFTLAYAAVRLPRRRPGLMAVLFLGTAVLIMLGAVALPGVGMLPFIGDTLRPWLAQVPAAAGARGILLGVALGTVATGLRILLGSDRPYGE
;
A
#
# COMPACT_ATOMS: atom_id res chain seq x y z
N MET A 1 -10.99 -19.19 34.10
CA MET A 1 -11.68 -18.48 32.99
C MET A 1 -11.05 -17.10 32.83
N LYS A 2 -10.43 -16.82 31.66
CA LYS A 2 -9.65 -15.59 31.39
C LYS A 2 -10.58 -14.36 31.27
N MET A 3 -10.77 -13.62 32.36
CA MET A 3 -11.51 -12.34 32.36
C MET A 3 -10.77 -11.18 31.67
N LYS A 4 -9.54 -11.38 31.16
CA LYS A 4 -8.69 -10.32 30.58
C LYS A 4 -9.08 -9.95 29.14
N SER A 5 -9.58 -10.91 28.37
CA SER A 5 -9.96 -10.75 26.96
C SER A 5 -11.11 -9.73 26.72
N PRO A 6 -12.25 -9.79 27.44
CA PRO A 6 -13.37 -8.88 27.18
C PRO A 6 -13.08 -7.43 27.62
N VAL A 7 -12.27 -7.24 28.66
CA VAL A 7 -11.92 -5.90 29.16
C VAL A 7 -11.05 -5.15 28.15
N ALA A 8 -10.05 -5.82 27.56
CA ALA A 8 -9.20 -5.21 26.54
C ALA A 8 -10.01 -4.76 25.31
N THR A 9 -10.96 -5.59 24.87
CA THR A 9 -11.86 -5.27 23.77
C THR A 9 -12.80 -4.10 24.10
N ALA A 10 -13.36 -4.06 25.31
CA ALA A 10 -14.21 -2.95 25.76
C ALA A 10 -13.43 -1.62 25.84
N VAL A 11 -12.18 -1.65 26.34
CA VAL A 11 -11.30 -0.47 26.37
C VAL A 11 -10.99 0.01 24.96
N ALA A 12 -10.67 -0.90 24.01
CA ALA A 12 -10.40 -0.53 22.62
C ALA A 12 -11.61 0.14 21.96
N MET A 13 -12.83 -0.35 22.20
CA MET A 13 -14.06 0.28 21.72
C MET A 13 -14.28 1.66 22.32
N ALA A 14 -14.13 1.80 23.63
CA ALA A 14 -14.33 3.06 24.34
C ALA A 14 -13.34 4.12 23.83
N VAL A 15 -12.06 3.78 23.72
CA VAL A 15 -11.01 4.65 23.18
C VAL A 15 -11.32 5.06 21.74
N GLY A 16 -11.70 4.10 20.89
CA GLY A 16 -12.04 4.36 19.50
C GLY A 16 -13.27 5.27 19.35
N LEU A 17 -14.31 5.07 20.17
CA LEU A 17 -15.48 5.95 20.21
C LEU A 17 -15.12 7.36 20.68
N ILE A 18 -14.31 7.50 21.73
CA ILE A 18 -13.86 8.82 22.23
C ILE A 18 -13.12 9.59 21.14
N VAL A 19 -12.21 8.94 20.42
CA VAL A 19 -11.48 9.56 19.29
C VAL A 19 -12.45 9.97 18.19
N LEU A 20 -13.41 9.12 17.84
CA LEU A 20 -14.43 9.42 16.83
C LEU A 20 -15.30 10.61 17.23
N PHE A 21 -15.80 10.65 18.46
CA PHE A 21 -16.56 11.78 19.00
C PHE A 21 -15.76 13.08 18.96
N GLY A 22 -14.46 13.03 19.26
CA GLY A 22 -13.55 14.18 19.15
C GLY A 22 -13.33 14.72 17.74
N TYR A 23 -13.73 14.00 16.69
CA TYR A 23 -13.78 14.52 15.32
C TYR A 23 -15.11 15.22 15.00
N PHE A 24 -16.23 14.76 15.57
CA PHE A 24 -17.56 15.31 15.28
C PHE A 24 -17.94 16.50 16.18
N PHE A 25 -17.45 16.54 17.42
CA PHE A 25 -17.81 17.58 18.40
C PHE A 25 -16.57 18.40 18.81
N PRO A 26 -16.43 19.66 18.35
CA PRO A 26 -15.27 20.50 18.63
C PRO A 26 -15.33 21.13 20.05
N LEU A 27 -15.57 20.32 21.08
CA LEU A 27 -15.49 20.76 22.48
C LEU A 27 -14.07 20.58 23.00
N PRO A 28 -13.52 21.52 23.80
CA PRO A 28 -12.13 21.46 24.31
C PRO A 28 -11.76 20.15 25.00
N VAL A 29 -12.71 19.53 25.72
CA VAL A 29 -12.50 18.25 26.43
C VAL A 29 -12.29 17.11 25.45
N PHE A 30 -13.13 16.99 24.40
CA PHE A 30 -13.03 15.90 23.43
C PHE A 30 -11.83 16.07 22.50
N THR A 31 -11.48 17.31 22.13
CA THR A 31 -10.28 17.57 21.33
C THR A 31 -9.00 17.27 22.12
N GLY A 32 -8.93 17.62 23.41
CA GLY A 32 -7.80 17.29 24.28
C GLY A 32 -7.63 15.78 24.52
N LEU A 33 -8.72 15.05 24.75
CA LEU A 33 -8.67 13.59 24.88
C LEU A 33 -8.25 12.93 23.55
N ARG A 34 -8.79 13.38 22.42
CA ARG A 34 -8.41 12.89 21.10
C ARG A 34 -6.92 13.09 20.84
N THR A 35 -6.36 14.28 21.09
CA THR A 35 -4.94 14.54 20.83
C THR A 35 -4.05 13.69 21.72
N LEU A 36 -4.38 13.54 23.01
CA LEU A 36 -3.66 12.69 23.94
C LEU A 36 -3.67 11.22 23.49
N LEU A 37 -4.84 10.68 23.14
CA LEU A 37 -4.98 9.30 22.68
C LEU A 37 -4.24 9.06 21.35
N LEU A 38 -4.28 10.02 20.42
CA LEU A 38 -3.53 9.96 19.17
C LEU A 38 -2.01 10.04 19.40
N GLN A 39 -1.55 10.84 20.36
CA GLN A 39 -0.13 10.88 20.74
C GLN A 39 0.32 9.53 21.31
N TRP A 40 -0.47 8.91 22.19
CA TRP A 40 -0.17 7.58 22.69
C TRP A 40 -0.16 6.54 21.57
N ALA A 41 -1.12 6.61 20.65
CA ALA A 41 -1.15 5.73 19.48
C ALA A 41 0.10 5.92 18.59
N LEU A 42 0.56 7.15 18.39
CA LEU A 42 1.78 7.46 17.63
C LEU A 42 3.03 6.92 18.32
N ILE A 43 3.15 7.06 19.65
CA ILE A 43 4.25 6.50 20.43
C ILE A 43 4.26 4.97 20.30
N LEU A 44 3.11 4.33 20.49
CA LEU A 44 2.95 2.88 20.35
C LEU A 44 3.30 2.41 18.92
N ALA A 45 2.83 3.12 17.89
CA ALA A 45 3.16 2.82 16.50
C ALA A 45 4.67 2.91 16.25
N GLY A 46 5.34 3.93 16.78
CA GLY A 46 6.80 4.05 16.75
C GLY A 46 7.48 2.85 17.40
N THR A 47 7.07 2.47 18.61
CA THR A 47 7.65 1.29 19.28
C THR A 47 7.38 -0.02 18.53
N ALA A 48 6.21 -0.17 17.89
CA ALA A 48 5.89 -1.34 17.08
C ALA A 48 6.79 -1.45 15.84
N LEU A 49 7.14 -0.32 15.20
CA LEU A 49 8.12 -0.31 14.12
C LEU A 49 9.50 -0.79 14.59
N PHE A 50 9.94 -0.36 15.78
CA PHE A 50 11.18 -0.85 16.39
C PHE A 50 11.14 -2.35 16.64
N VAL A 51 10.05 -2.87 17.21
CA VAL A 51 9.85 -4.31 17.41
C VAL A 51 9.89 -5.06 16.07
N GLY A 52 9.27 -4.52 15.03
CA GLY A 52 9.32 -5.06 13.67
C GLY A 52 10.74 -5.11 13.10
N MET A 53 11.52 -4.04 13.29
CA MET A 53 12.92 -3.98 12.87
C MET A 53 13.77 -5.03 13.58
N VAL A 54 13.60 -5.19 14.90
CA VAL A 54 14.29 -6.22 15.69
C VAL A 54 13.90 -7.61 15.22
N ASN A 55 12.61 -7.88 14.99
CA ASN A 55 12.14 -9.17 14.50
C ASN A 55 12.74 -9.53 13.13
N LEU A 56 12.75 -8.58 12.19
CA LEU A 56 13.36 -8.76 10.88
C LEU A 56 14.88 -9.03 11.00
N SER A 57 15.55 -8.30 11.89
CA SER A 57 16.97 -8.49 12.18
C SER A 57 17.25 -9.88 12.77
N GLN A 58 16.43 -10.35 13.71
CA GLN A 58 16.56 -11.69 14.29
C GLN A 58 16.36 -12.79 13.23
N TYR A 59 15.36 -12.65 12.37
CA TYR A 59 15.08 -13.59 11.28
C TYR A 59 16.27 -13.70 10.31
N HIS A 60 16.79 -12.56 9.85
CA HIS A 60 17.92 -12.57 8.91
C HIS A 60 19.24 -12.97 9.58
N TRP A 61 19.44 -12.64 10.85
CA TRP A 61 20.59 -13.10 11.62
C TRP A 61 20.62 -14.63 11.75
N ALA A 62 19.47 -15.24 12.04
CA ALA A 62 19.34 -16.70 12.08
C ALA A 62 19.64 -17.34 10.71
N ASN A 63 19.18 -16.73 9.61
CA ASN A 63 19.48 -17.20 8.26
C ASN A 63 20.98 -17.11 7.92
N ILE A 64 21.66 -16.04 8.34
CA ILE A 64 23.12 -15.89 8.15
C ILE A 64 23.87 -16.96 8.95
N ARG A 65 23.54 -17.11 10.24
CA ARG A 65 24.17 -18.10 11.13
C ARG A 65 23.98 -19.53 10.64
N ASN A 66 22.78 -19.85 10.14
CA ASN A 66 22.43 -21.18 9.65
C ASN A 66 22.77 -21.39 8.15
N ARG A 67 23.47 -20.45 7.51
CA ARG A 67 23.83 -20.45 6.07
C ARG A 67 22.64 -20.68 5.12
N ARG A 68 21.44 -20.26 5.52
CA ARG A 68 20.22 -20.32 4.69
C ARG A 68 20.09 -19.04 3.88
N LYS A 69 20.49 -19.07 2.60
CA LYS A 69 20.53 -17.88 1.70
C LYS A 69 21.26 -16.68 2.35
N PRO A 70 22.56 -16.83 2.68
CA PRO A 70 23.30 -15.84 3.46
C PRO A 70 23.44 -14.48 2.76
N LEU A 71 23.67 -14.48 1.44
CA LEU A 71 23.88 -13.25 0.66
C LEU A 71 22.66 -12.32 0.73
N GLY A 72 21.46 -12.84 0.45
CA GLY A 72 20.23 -12.03 0.52
C GLY A 72 19.95 -11.51 1.93
N SER A 73 20.22 -12.32 2.95
CA SER A 73 20.01 -11.91 4.34
C SER A 73 21.00 -10.84 4.80
N VAL A 74 22.25 -10.88 4.34
CA VAL A 74 23.25 -9.83 4.61
C VAL A 74 22.84 -8.52 3.94
N VAL A 75 22.41 -8.55 2.67
CA VAL A 75 21.97 -7.35 1.95
C VAL A 75 20.76 -6.70 2.63
N VAL A 76 19.76 -7.49 3.05
CA VAL A 76 18.60 -6.97 3.79
C VAL A 76 19.02 -6.37 5.13
N MET A 77 19.93 -7.02 5.87
CA MET A 77 20.42 -6.50 7.15
C MET A 77 21.13 -5.15 6.97
N ILE A 78 22.04 -5.05 6.01
CA ILE A 78 22.80 -3.82 5.75
C ILE A 78 21.84 -2.70 5.32
N SER A 79 20.93 -2.99 4.38
CA SER A 79 19.97 -1.98 3.89
C SER A 79 19.00 -1.52 4.98
N LEU A 80 18.56 -2.41 5.88
CA LEU A 80 17.70 -2.07 7.02
C LEU A 80 18.39 -1.05 7.94
N TRP A 81 19.59 -1.37 8.42
CA TRP A 81 20.33 -0.52 9.36
C TRP A 81 20.83 0.77 8.71
N LEU A 82 21.24 0.73 7.44
CA LEU A 82 21.61 1.92 6.68
C LEU A 82 20.42 2.88 6.55
N THR A 83 19.25 2.36 6.16
CA THR A 83 18.02 3.16 6.02
C THR A 83 17.60 3.75 7.38
N PHE A 84 17.68 2.95 8.44
CA PHE A 84 17.36 3.40 9.79
C PHE A 84 18.31 4.52 10.26
N ALA A 85 19.62 4.36 10.08
CA ALA A 85 20.60 5.38 10.43
C ALA A 85 20.40 6.68 9.65
N LEU A 86 20.11 6.59 8.35
CA LEU A 86 19.81 7.74 7.51
C LEU A 86 18.52 8.45 7.94
N ALA A 87 17.48 7.70 8.30
CA ALA A 87 16.21 8.26 8.77
C ALA A 87 16.33 8.97 10.14
N LEU A 88 17.26 8.55 11.00
CA LEU A 88 17.54 9.24 12.26
C LEU A 88 18.35 10.54 12.06
N TYR A 89 19.27 10.52 11.10
CA TYR A 89 20.19 11.66 10.87
C TYR A 89 19.58 12.74 9.98
N ALA A 90 18.82 12.36 8.96
CA ALA A 90 18.40 13.26 7.90
C ALA A 90 16.88 13.52 7.91
N SER A 91 16.49 14.76 7.63
CA SER A 91 15.08 15.14 7.46
C SER A 91 14.45 14.37 6.29
N PRO A 92 13.15 13.99 6.34
CA PRO A 92 12.48 13.25 5.26
C PRO A 92 12.59 13.87 3.86
N ALA A 93 12.78 15.19 3.78
CA ALA A 93 12.95 15.92 2.52
C ALA A 93 14.41 16.03 2.04
N SER A 94 15.36 15.40 2.74
CA SER A 94 16.80 15.48 2.41
C SER A 94 17.18 14.68 1.16
N THR A 95 18.20 15.15 0.44
CA THR A 95 18.72 14.50 -0.78
C THR A 95 19.06 13.02 -0.60
N PRO A 96 19.70 12.57 0.50
CA PRO A 96 20.01 11.15 0.69
C PRO A 96 18.77 10.25 0.81
N ILE A 97 17.72 10.72 1.50
CA ILE A 97 16.47 9.97 1.65
C ILE A 97 15.70 9.92 0.33
N GLN A 98 15.64 11.04 -0.40
CA GLN A 98 15.04 11.07 -1.73
C GLN A 98 15.77 10.16 -2.72
N TRP A 99 17.10 10.12 -2.67
CA TRP A 99 17.90 9.22 -3.50
C TRP A 99 17.58 7.76 -3.20
N LEU A 100 17.51 7.38 -1.91
CA LEU A 100 17.14 6.02 -1.50
C LEU A 100 15.76 5.63 -2.04
N PHE A 101 14.79 6.53 -1.92
CA PHE A 101 13.44 6.32 -2.44
C PHE A 101 13.44 6.11 -3.96
N ASN A 102 14.12 6.98 -4.70
CA ASN A 102 14.17 6.94 -6.17
C ASN A 102 15.03 5.78 -6.71
N ALA A 103 16.03 5.32 -5.96
CA ALA A 103 16.91 4.24 -6.38
C ALA A 103 16.39 2.84 -6.01
N ILE A 104 15.59 2.71 -4.95
CA ILE A 104 15.13 1.39 -4.45
C ILE A 104 13.62 1.23 -4.57
N ILE A 105 12.84 2.14 -3.99
CA ILE A 105 11.38 1.99 -3.90
C ILE A 105 10.76 2.17 -5.28
N VAL A 106 11.15 3.22 -6.01
CA VAL A 106 10.60 3.51 -7.34
C VAL A 106 10.87 2.35 -8.31
N PRO A 107 12.10 1.83 -8.50
CA PRO A 107 12.34 0.76 -9.45
C PRO A 107 11.64 -0.55 -9.05
N THR A 108 11.58 -0.87 -7.76
CA THR A 108 10.88 -2.06 -7.28
C THR A 108 9.38 -1.97 -7.57
N SER A 109 8.77 -0.80 -7.34
CA SER A 109 7.35 -0.57 -7.65
C SER A 109 7.09 -0.68 -9.16
N VAL A 110 7.96 -0.11 -10.00
CA VAL A 110 7.84 -0.18 -11.46
C VAL A 110 8.04 -1.61 -11.96
N ALA A 111 8.94 -2.40 -11.35
CA ALA A 111 9.12 -3.81 -11.70
C ALA A 111 7.87 -4.65 -11.39
N LEU A 112 7.23 -4.42 -10.23
CA LEU A 112 5.96 -5.08 -9.87
C LEU A 112 4.82 -4.67 -10.81
N LEU A 113 4.72 -3.38 -11.15
CA LEU A 113 3.76 -2.89 -12.14
C LEU A 113 4.04 -3.46 -13.54
N GLY A 114 5.31 -3.64 -13.91
CA GLY A 114 5.71 -4.28 -15.16
C GLY A 114 5.30 -5.77 -15.20
N LEU A 115 5.53 -6.50 -14.11
CA LEU A 115 5.03 -7.88 -13.94
C LEU A 115 3.50 -7.94 -14.08
N LEU A 116 2.79 -7.01 -13.44
CA LEU A 116 1.34 -6.91 -13.54
C LEU A 116 0.89 -6.59 -14.99
N ALA A 117 1.55 -5.65 -15.65
CA ALA A 117 1.27 -5.30 -17.04
C ALA A 117 1.50 -6.50 -17.98
N PHE A 118 2.62 -7.22 -17.81
CA PHE A 118 2.94 -8.40 -18.60
C PHE A 118 1.94 -9.54 -18.38
N THR A 119 1.60 -9.83 -17.13
CA THR A 119 0.62 -10.86 -16.78
C THR A 119 -0.78 -10.52 -17.29
N LEU A 120 -1.19 -9.25 -17.22
CA LEU A 120 -2.45 -8.77 -17.80
C LEU A 120 -2.45 -8.85 -19.32
N ALA A 121 -1.35 -8.46 -19.99
CA ALA A 121 -1.24 -8.56 -21.44
C ALA A 121 -1.33 -10.02 -21.92
N TYR A 122 -0.61 -10.92 -21.23
CA TYR A 122 -0.70 -12.35 -21.49
C TYR A 122 -2.13 -12.88 -21.27
N ALA A 123 -2.78 -12.46 -20.18
CA ALA A 123 -4.17 -12.82 -19.92
C ALA A 123 -5.11 -12.27 -21.00
N ALA A 124 -4.90 -11.04 -21.49
CA ALA A 124 -5.72 -10.40 -22.52
C ALA A 124 -5.74 -11.21 -23.81
N VAL A 125 -4.58 -11.68 -24.27
CA VAL A 125 -4.48 -12.50 -25.49
C VAL A 125 -5.14 -13.87 -25.30
N ARG A 126 -5.09 -14.42 -24.09
CA ARG A 126 -5.66 -15.74 -23.77
C ARG A 126 -7.18 -15.70 -23.51
N LEU A 127 -7.71 -14.57 -23.04
CA LEU A 127 -9.09 -14.44 -22.56
C LEU A 127 -10.17 -14.73 -23.63
N PRO A 128 -10.11 -14.15 -24.86
CA PRO A 128 -11.12 -14.42 -25.89
C PRO A 128 -11.12 -15.87 -26.37
N ARG A 129 -9.95 -16.55 -26.33
CA ARG A 129 -9.84 -17.98 -26.71
C ARG A 129 -10.53 -18.92 -25.72
N ARG A 130 -10.74 -18.49 -24.46
CA ARG A 130 -11.33 -19.33 -23.41
C ARG A 130 -12.79 -19.00 -23.12
N ARG A 131 -13.18 -17.73 -23.21
CA ARG A 131 -14.56 -17.27 -23.06
C ARG A 131 -14.80 -16.09 -24.00
N PRO A 132 -15.20 -16.32 -25.26
CA PRO A 132 -15.58 -15.24 -26.14
C PRO A 132 -16.82 -14.56 -25.57
N GLY A 133 -16.65 -13.32 -25.12
CA GLY A 133 -17.71 -12.50 -24.56
C GLY A 133 -17.39 -11.02 -24.78
N LEU A 134 -18.41 -10.18 -24.71
CA LEU A 134 -18.30 -8.75 -24.99
C LEU A 134 -17.20 -8.07 -24.14
N MET A 135 -17.08 -8.46 -22.86
CA MET A 135 -16.03 -7.97 -21.97
C MET A 135 -14.61 -8.38 -22.40
N ALA A 136 -14.43 -9.61 -22.93
CA ALA A 136 -13.12 -10.08 -23.39
C ALA A 136 -12.67 -9.33 -24.66
N VAL A 137 -13.62 -9.04 -25.55
CA VAL A 137 -13.38 -8.27 -26.77
C VAL A 137 -13.06 -6.82 -26.44
N LEU A 138 -13.83 -6.19 -25.54
CA LEU A 138 -13.56 -4.83 -25.06
C LEU A 138 -12.20 -4.74 -24.36
N PHE A 139 -11.86 -5.70 -23.50
CA PHE A 139 -10.57 -5.74 -22.80
C PHE A 139 -9.40 -5.88 -23.78
N LEU A 140 -9.49 -6.81 -24.73
CA LEU A 140 -8.43 -6.97 -25.74
C LEU A 140 -8.32 -5.73 -26.63
N GLY A 141 -9.45 -5.17 -27.07
CA GLY A 141 -9.49 -3.97 -27.90
C GLY A 141 -8.87 -2.76 -27.22
N THR A 142 -9.24 -2.49 -25.96
CA THR A 142 -8.64 -1.41 -25.17
C THR A 142 -7.15 -1.62 -24.90
N ALA A 143 -6.72 -2.85 -24.61
CA ALA A 143 -5.31 -3.17 -24.40
C ALA A 143 -4.47 -2.93 -25.67
N VAL A 144 -4.96 -3.38 -26.84
CA VAL A 144 -4.29 -3.15 -28.13
C VAL A 144 -4.24 -1.67 -28.47
N LEU A 145 -5.34 -0.92 -28.27
CA LEU A 145 -5.37 0.53 -28.50
C LEU A 145 -4.34 1.28 -27.65
N ILE A 146 -4.23 0.95 -26.36
CA ILE A 146 -3.26 1.58 -25.45
C ILE A 146 -1.83 1.21 -25.84
N MET A 147 -1.57 -0.04 -26.23
CA MET A 147 -0.25 -0.46 -26.70
C MET A 147 0.15 0.23 -28.02
N LEU A 148 -0.77 0.36 -28.97
CA LEU A 148 -0.54 1.10 -30.21
C LEU A 148 -0.28 2.59 -29.96
N GLY A 149 -0.98 3.21 -29.01
CA GLY A 149 -0.72 4.59 -28.61
C GLY A 149 0.56 4.81 -27.78
N ALA A 150 1.22 3.74 -27.33
CA ALA A 150 2.48 3.80 -26.59
C ALA A 150 3.72 3.59 -27.47
N VAL A 151 3.57 2.97 -28.64
CA VAL A 151 4.66 2.71 -29.58
C VAL A 151 4.84 3.90 -30.53
N ALA A 152 6.02 4.52 -30.50
CA ALA A 152 6.43 5.44 -31.56
C ALA A 152 6.88 4.59 -32.77
N LEU A 153 6.16 4.67 -33.88
CA LEU A 153 6.50 3.92 -35.08
C LEU A 153 7.72 4.57 -35.77
N PRO A 154 8.75 3.78 -36.15
CA PRO A 154 9.88 4.33 -36.89
C PRO A 154 9.40 4.99 -38.19
N GLY A 155 9.72 6.27 -38.39
CA GLY A 155 9.41 7.02 -39.60
C GLY A 155 8.09 7.80 -39.61
N VAL A 156 7.17 7.57 -38.66
CA VAL A 156 5.85 8.27 -38.60
C VAL A 156 5.63 9.01 -37.27
N GLY A 157 6.46 8.74 -36.25
CA GLY A 157 6.28 9.30 -34.90
C GLY A 157 5.12 8.62 -34.16
N MET A 158 4.59 9.28 -33.13
CA MET A 158 3.31 8.85 -32.53
C MET A 158 2.17 9.16 -33.51
N LEU A 159 1.24 8.22 -33.71
CA LEU A 159 0.00 8.50 -34.44
C LEU A 159 -0.74 9.67 -33.76
N PRO A 160 -0.87 10.84 -34.40
CA PRO A 160 -1.25 12.08 -33.71
C PRO A 160 -2.64 11.99 -33.04
N PHE A 161 -3.59 11.26 -33.63
CA PHE A 161 -4.91 11.10 -33.03
C PHE A 161 -4.94 10.09 -31.86
N ILE A 162 -4.19 8.99 -31.97
CA ILE A 162 -4.21 7.90 -30.98
C ILE A 162 -3.31 8.23 -29.78
N GLY A 163 -2.13 8.80 -30.05
CA GLY A 163 -1.14 9.19 -29.05
C GLY A 163 -1.56 10.40 -28.23
N ASP A 164 -2.09 11.45 -28.86
CA ASP A 164 -2.29 12.74 -28.19
C ASP A 164 -3.71 12.92 -27.63
N THR A 165 -4.72 12.23 -28.18
CA THR A 165 -6.13 12.43 -27.77
C THR A 165 -6.74 11.20 -27.10
N LEU A 166 -6.70 10.04 -27.76
CA LEU A 166 -7.38 8.84 -27.25
C LEU A 166 -6.67 8.24 -26.03
N ARG A 167 -5.34 8.09 -26.07
CA ARG A 167 -4.57 7.51 -24.97
C ARG A 167 -4.66 8.35 -23.68
N PRO A 168 -4.47 9.68 -23.70
CA PRO A 168 -4.60 10.49 -22.49
C PRO A 168 -6.02 10.47 -21.94
N TRP A 169 -7.04 10.53 -22.79
CA TRP A 169 -8.43 10.43 -22.36
C TRP A 169 -8.74 9.09 -21.68
N LEU A 170 -8.33 7.96 -22.27
CA LEU A 170 -8.45 6.63 -21.66
C LEU A 170 -7.70 6.52 -20.33
N ALA A 171 -6.50 7.08 -20.23
CA ALA A 171 -5.69 7.06 -19.02
C ALA A 171 -6.29 7.94 -17.90
N GLN A 172 -6.77 9.13 -18.24
CA GLN A 172 -7.21 10.13 -17.26
C GLN A 172 -8.68 10.00 -16.87
N VAL A 173 -9.52 9.39 -17.70
CA VAL A 173 -10.96 9.24 -17.41
C VAL A 173 -11.26 7.83 -16.88
N PRO A 174 -11.36 6.76 -17.68
CA PRO A 174 -11.75 5.46 -17.17
C PRO A 174 -10.67 4.78 -16.31
N ALA A 175 -9.39 4.84 -16.70
CA ALA A 175 -8.34 4.22 -15.91
C ALA A 175 -8.13 4.94 -14.56
N ALA A 176 -8.10 6.28 -14.56
CA ALA A 176 -8.04 7.04 -13.31
C ALA A 176 -9.31 6.88 -12.46
N ALA A 177 -10.50 6.77 -13.06
CA ALA A 177 -11.74 6.47 -12.34
C ALA A 177 -11.66 5.09 -11.67
N GLY A 178 -11.14 4.07 -12.35
CA GLY A 178 -10.90 2.75 -11.78
C GLY A 178 -9.90 2.79 -10.63
N ALA A 179 -8.77 3.47 -10.80
CA ALA A 179 -7.76 3.63 -9.75
C ALA A 179 -8.32 4.36 -8.52
N ARG A 180 -9.07 5.45 -8.72
CA ARG A 180 -9.77 6.16 -7.64
C ARG A 180 -10.84 5.27 -6.99
N GLY A 181 -11.57 4.47 -7.77
CA GLY A 181 -12.53 3.50 -7.27
C GLY A 181 -11.89 2.46 -6.34
N ILE A 182 -10.71 1.93 -6.70
CA ILE A 182 -9.93 1.02 -5.85
C ILE A 182 -9.51 1.74 -4.57
N LEU A 183 -8.99 2.97 -4.65
CA LEU A 183 -8.59 3.74 -3.47
C LEU A 183 -9.77 3.99 -2.53
N LEU A 184 -10.94 4.35 -3.07
CA LEU A 184 -12.16 4.50 -2.29
C LEU A 184 -12.61 3.16 -1.69
N GLY A 185 -12.53 2.07 -2.44
CA GLY A 185 -12.85 0.73 -1.94
C GLY A 185 -11.94 0.31 -0.78
N VAL A 186 -10.63 0.58 -0.89
CA VAL A 186 -9.67 0.33 0.19
C VAL A 186 -10.00 1.20 1.41
N ALA A 187 -10.29 2.49 1.21
CA ALA A 187 -10.68 3.39 2.29
C ALA A 187 -11.97 2.95 3.00
N LEU A 188 -12.99 2.53 2.25
CA LEU A 188 -14.23 1.99 2.82
C LEU A 188 -13.97 0.66 3.53
N GLY A 189 -13.08 -0.19 3.00
CA GLY A 189 -12.68 -1.45 3.62
C GLY A 189 -11.95 -1.27 4.95
N THR A 190 -11.06 -0.27 5.05
CA THR A 190 -10.38 0.06 6.31
C THR A 190 -11.36 0.64 7.33
N VAL A 191 -12.28 1.51 6.91
CA VAL A 191 -13.36 2.03 7.77
C VAL A 191 -14.28 0.91 8.25
N ALA A 192 -14.67 -0.02 7.38
CA ALA A 192 -15.52 -1.15 7.75
C ALA A 192 -14.84 -2.06 8.77
N THR A 193 -13.55 -2.35 8.61
CA THR A 193 -12.75 -3.10 9.59
C THR A 193 -12.69 -2.36 10.93
N GLY A 194 -12.43 -1.05 10.92
CA GLY A 194 -12.45 -0.22 12.13
C GLY A 194 -13.82 -0.23 12.83
N LEU A 195 -14.90 -0.12 12.07
CA LEU A 195 -16.27 -0.12 12.61
C LEU A 195 -16.64 -1.49 13.21
N ARG A 196 -16.23 -2.61 12.60
CA ARG A 196 -16.45 -3.95 13.18
C ARG A 196 -15.77 -4.11 14.53
N ILE A 197 -14.57 -3.55 14.68
CA ILE A 197 -13.84 -3.54 15.96
C ILE A 197 -14.55 -2.63 16.96
N LEU A 198 -15.04 -1.44 16.55
CA LEU A 198 -15.79 -0.52 17.43
C LEU A 198 -17.12 -1.11 17.91
N LEU A 199 -17.83 -1.84 17.04
CA LEU A 199 -19.11 -2.48 17.36
C LEU A 199 -18.96 -3.82 18.09
N GLY A 200 -17.73 -4.36 18.17
CA GLY A 200 -17.46 -5.63 18.86
C GLY A 200 -17.85 -6.88 18.13
N SER A 201 -18.12 -6.75 16.83
CA SER A 201 -18.25 -7.89 15.94
C SER A 201 -16.92 -8.64 15.80
N ASP A 202 -15.80 -7.90 15.75
CA ASP A 202 -14.45 -8.48 15.76
C ASP A 202 -13.79 -8.25 17.13
N ARG A 203 -13.37 -9.34 17.78
CA ARG A 203 -12.69 -9.32 19.08
C ARG A 203 -11.20 -9.64 18.88
N PRO A 204 -10.33 -8.64 18.66
CA PRO A 204 -8.91 -8.86 18.33
C PRO A 204 -8.10 -9.52 19.46
N TYR A 205 -8.63 -9.56 20.69
CA TYR A 205 -7.94 -10.07 21.88
C TYR A 205 -8.63 -11.31 22.48
N GLY A 206 -9.36 -12.06 21.65
CA GLY A 206 -10.30 -13.12 22.04
C GLY A 206 -9.74 -14.43 22.63
N GLU A 207 -8.42 -14.58 22.78
CA GLU A 207 -7.79 -15.84 23.25
C GLU A 207 -7.24 -15.83 24.69
#